data_AF-A0AAU3JZ31-F1
#
_entry.id   AF-A0AAU3JZ31-F1
#
_cell.length_a   1.000
_cell.length_b   1.000
_cell.length_c   1.000
_cell.angle_alpha   90.00
_cell.angle_beta   90.00
_cell.angle_gamma   90.00
#
_symmetry.space_group_name_H-M   'P 1'
#
loop_
_entity.id
_entity.type
_entity.pdbx_description
1 polymer ?
#
loop_
_entity_poly.entity_id
_entity_poly.type
_entity_poly.pdbx_seq_one_letter_code
_entity_poly.pdbx_strand_id
1 'polypeptide(L)'
;MPNDPNPNGPEPKPGEGDQGEPKNDQGTKPGDQGEPKPSDQGGDELSAERTARTAAEKRAETAEAEATRLRRSNAAQKPGDLDALREEIRTEFTGQLVRAEIRAAAAGRLRDPADALALVDVAGLVGEGGDVDTAAVTAALDQLVKDKPYLALAADTASTSPAPWGDVGSGQRESTEAKDEPATPFDRLRNAYGAAG
;
A
#
# COMPACT_ATOMS: atom_id res chain seq x y z
N MET A 1 52.23 40.26 -8.90
CA MET A 1 50.85 40.48 -9.37
C MET A 1 49.95 39.44 -8.71
N PRO A 2 49.25 39.79 -7.63
CA PRO A 2 48.16 38.99 -7.07
C PRO A 2 46.84 39.39 -7.75
N ASN A 3 46.17 38.43 -8.38
CA ASN A 3 44.77 38.54 -8.79
C ASN A 3 43.93 37.99 -7.63
N ASP A 4 43.46 38.89 -6.78
CA ASP A 4 42.41 38.61 -5.81
C ASP A 4 41.02 38.89 -6.43
N PRO A 5 39.98 38.19 -5.94
CA PRO A 5 38.69 38.08 -6.58
C PRO A 5 37.88 39.35 -6.42
N ASN A 6 36.99 39.62 -7.38
CA ASN A 6 35.97 40.66 -7.26
C ASN A 6 34.60 40.03 -6.92
N PRO A 7 34.22 39.97 -5.63
CA PRO A 7 32.85 39.76 -5.19
C PRO A 7 32.30 41.11 -4.72
N ASN A 8 31.61 41.86 -5.58
CA ASN A 8 30.66 42.90 -5.18
C ASN A 8 29.97 43.48 -6.42
N GLY A 9 28.77 42.97 -6.74
CA GLY A 9 27.73 43.79 -7.33
C GLY A 9 26.95 44.43 -6.18
N PRO A 10 27.00 45.77 -5.98
CA PRO A 10 26.32 46.40 -4.86
C PRO A 10 24.82 46.61 -5.11
N GLU A 11 24.11 46.52 -3.99
CA GLU A 11 22.67 46.73 -3.71
C GLU A 11 22.07 48.05 -4.27
N PRO A 12 20.73 48.14 -4.44
CA PRO A 12 20.06 49.40 -4.75
C PRO A 12 19.78 50.21 -3.49
N LYS A 13 20.21 51.47 -3.45
CA LYS A 13 19.84 52.47 -2.42
C LYS A 13 19.78 53.90 -3.02
N PRO A 14 19.13 54.86 -2.33
CA PRO A 14 18.15 55.79 -2.88
C PRO A 14 18.63 57.25 -2.96
N GLY A 15 17.86 58.10 -3.66
CA GLY A 15 17.85 59.57 -3.51
C GLY A 15 16.45 60.06 -3.95
N GLU A 16 15.59 60.68 -3.13
CA GLU A 16 15.71 61.90 -2.29
C GLU A 16 15.62 63.16 -3.17
N GLY A 17 14.45 63.80 -3.28
CA GLY A 17 13.99 64.94 -2.47
C GLY A 17 13.96 66.18 -3.39
N ASP A 18 13.06 67.16 -3.36
CA ASP A 18 12.62 67.89 -2.17
C ASP A 18 11.51 68.92 -2.52
N GLN A 19 10.47 68.96 -1.68
CA GLN A 19 9.69 70.09 -1.11
C GLN A 19 9.30 71.33 -1.96
N GLY A 20 8.15 72.00 -1.78
CA GLY A 20 7.14 71.98 -0.72
C GLY A 20 6.15 73.15 -0.88
N GLU A 21 4.95 73.01 -0.31
CA GLU A 21 3.91 74.06 -0.11
C GLU A 21 4.37 75.10 0.94
N PRO A 22 3.83 76.35 1.00
CA PRO A 22 2.54 76.62 1.68
C PRO A 22 1.70 77.83 1.18
N LYS A 23 0.52 77.99 1.82
CA LYS A 23 -0.68 78.83 1.57
C LYS A 23 -0.54 80.37 1.75
N ASN A 24 -1.40 81.14 1.06
CA ASN A 24 -2.14 82.37 1.50
C ASN A 24 -2.99 82.87 0.29
N ASP A 25 -4.32 82.91 0.28
CA ASP A 25 -5.36 83.71 0.98
C ASP A 25 -5.52 85.19 0.54
N GLN A 26 -6.74 85.52 0.08
CA GLN A 26 -7.39 86.83 -0.22
C GLN A 26 -6.83 87.67 -1.40
N GLY A 27 -7.58 88.27 -2.33
CA GLY A 27 -9.01 88.42 -2.59
C GLY A 27 -9.25 89.75 -3.33
N THR A 28 -9.92 89.77 -4.49
CA THR A 28 -10.73 90.93 -4.96
C THR A 28 -11.75 90.52 -6.03
N LYS A 29 -13.04 90.70 -5.73
CA LYS A 29 -14.21 90.63 -6.63
C LYS A 29 -14.28 91.95 -7.44
N PRO A 30 -14.88 92.03 -8.66
CA PRO A 30 -16.35 92.03 -8.86
C PRO A 30 -16.79 91.29 -10.16
N GLY A 31 -17.64 90.27 -10.11
CA GLY A 31 -19.10 90.41 -10.19
C GLY A 31 -19.61 90.62 -11.62
N ASP A 32 -20.10 89.58 -12.28
CA ASP A 32 -21.33 89.64 -13.11
C ASP A 32 -21.84 88.22 -13.43
N GLN A 33 -23.14 88.16 -13.69
CA GLN A 33 -24.07 87.04 -13.55
C GLN A 33 -23.97 85.99 -14.65
N GLY A 34 -24.22 84.73 -14.27
CA GLY A 34 -24.50 83.63 -15.19
C GLY A 34 -24.47 82.30 -14.45
N GLU A 35 -25.64 81.80 -14.04
CA GLU A 35 -25.81 80.46 -13.45
C GLU A 35 -25.11 79.39 -14.31
N PRO A 36 -24.19 78.57 -13.78
CA PRO A 36 -23.80 77.36 -14.46
C PRO A 36 -24.93 76.35 -14.23
N LYS A 37 -25.63 76.00 -15.31
CA LYS A 37 -26.44 74.77 -15.32
C LYS A 37 -25.58 73.62 -14.78
N PRO A 38 -26.13 72.73 -13.94
CA PRO A 38 -25.39 71.55 -13.49
C PRO A 38 -25.02 70.75 -14.74
N SER A 39 -23.73 70.74 -15.09
CA SER A 39 -23.25 69.93 -16.20
C SER A 39 -23.31 68.47 -15.76
N ASP A 40 -23.84 67.61 -16.64
CA ASP A 40 -23.93 66.16 -16.47
C ASP A 40 -22.58 65.44 -16.21
N GLN A 41 -21.47 66.18 -16.11
CA GLN A 41 -20.12 65.67 -15.93
C GLN A 41 -19.89 65.00 -14.57
N GLY A 42 -20.61 65.40 -13.51
CA GLY A 42 -20.50 64.75 -12.20
C GLY A 42 -21.07 63.32 -12.17
N GLY A 43 -22.00 63.00 -13.08
CA GLY A 43 -22.54 61.66 -13.23
C GLY A 43 -21.58 60.70 -13.94
N ASP A 44 -20.84 61.21 -14.93
CA ASP A 44 -19.89 60.41 -15.72
C ASP A 44 -18.67 59.99 -14.90
N GLU A 45 -18.09 60.88 -14.07
CA GLU A 45 -16.95 60.54 -13.21
C GLU A 45 -17.31 59.48 -12.15
N LEU A 46 -18.47 59.61 -11.50
CA LEU A 46 -18.97 58.62 -10.54
C LEU A 46 -19.29 57.27 -11.20
N SER A 47 -19.72 57.28 -12.47
CA SER A 47 -19.96 56.05 -13.23
C SER A 47 -18.65 55.35 -13.61
N ALA A 48 -17.62 56.12 -13.98
CA ALA A 48 -16.29 55.61 -14.29
C ALA A 48 -15.62 55.00 -13.05
N GLU A 49 -15.74 55.66 -11.89
CA GLU A 49 -15.23 55.14 -10.61
C GLU A 49 -15.91 53.82 -10.20
N ARG A 50 -17.24 53.73 -10.31
CA ARG A 50 -17.98 52.48 -10.02
C ARG A 50 -17.60 51.36 -10.99
N THR A 51 -17.37 51.67 -12.25
CA THR A 51 -16.95 50.70 -13.25
C THR A 51 -15.52 50.21 -12.99
N ALA A 52 -14.62 51.10 -12.59
CA ALA A 52 -13.26 50.74 -12.19
C ALA A 52 -13.26 49.86 -10.93
N ARG A 53 -14.09 50.21 -9.92
CA ARG A 53 -14.22 49.44 -8.69
C ARG A 53 -14.78 48.04 -8.94
N THR A 54 -15.86 47.91 -9.70
CA THR A 54 -16.44 46.60 -10.02
C THR A 54 -15.50 45.74 -10.87
N ALA A 55 -14.70 46.36 -11.75
CA ALA A 55 -13.67 45.66 -12.51
C ALA A 55 -12.47 45.23 -11.63
N ALA A 56 -12.15 45.97 -10.58
CA ALA A 56 -11.13 45.59 -9.61
C ALA A 56 -11.62 44.46 -8.69
N GLU A 57 -12.85 44.55 -8.19
CA GLU A 57 -13.49 43.50 -7.38
C GLU A 57 -13.57 42.18 -8.14
N LYS A 58 -14.00 42.19 -9.41
CA LYS A 58 -14.01 40.98 -10.25
C LYS A 58 -12.61 40.39 -10.44
N ARG A 59 -11.59 41.23 -10.64
CA ARG A 59 -10.20 40.74 -10.78
C ARG A 59 -9.69 40.13 -9.47
N ALA A 60 -10.03 40.72 -8.33
CA ALA A 60 -9.70 40.18 -7.02
C ALA A 60 -10.38 38.83 -6.80
N GLU A 61 -11.69 38.71 -7.06
CA GLU A 61 -12.41 37.43 -6.95
C GLU A 61 -11.82 36.35 -7.85
N THR A 62 -11.48 36.68 -9.11
CA THR A 62 -10.86 35.71 -10.01
C THR A 62 -9.48 35.28 -9.52
N ALA A 63 -8.66 36.22 -9.04
CA ALA A 63 -7.32 35.92 -8.53
C ALA A 63 -7.39 35.09 -7.24
N GLU A 64 -8.36 35.35 -6.37
CA GLU A 64 -8.59 34.57 -5.15
C GLU A 64 -9.11 33.16 -5.46
N ALA A 65 -10.01 33.02 -6.44
CA ALA A 65 -10.50 31.73 -6.89
C ALA A 65 -9.36 30.89 -7.51
N GLU A 66 -8.51 31.50 -8.32
CA GLU A 66 -7.33 30.87 -8.91
C GLU A 66 -6.29 30.50 -7.84
N ALA A 67 -5.98 31.40 -6.90
CA ALA A 67 -5.08 31.12 -5.79
C ALA A 67 -5.60 29.98 -4.92
N THR A 68 -6.91 29.92 -4.66
CA THR A 68 -7.53 28.84 -3.89
C THR A 68 -7.50 27.52 -4.64
N ARG A 69 -7.72 27.54 -5.97
CA ARG A 69 -7.61 26.36 -6.83
C ARG A 69 -6.16 25.83 -6.85
N LEU A 70 -5.18 26.70 -7.01
CA LEU A 70 -3.75 26.36 -7.03
C LEU A 70 -3.27 25.85 -5.66
N ARG A 71 -3.74 26.45 -4.55
CA ARG A 71 -3.46 25.95 -3.21
C ARG A 71 -4.05 24.55 -2.98
N ARG A 72 -5.27 24.29 -3.46
CA ARG A 72 -5.89 22.95 -3.40
C ARG A 72 -5.14 21.91 -4.24
N SER A 73 -4.72 22.25 -5.46
CA SER A 73 -3.95 21.32 -6.29
C SER A 73 -2.55 21.04 -5.71
N ASN A 74 -1.88 22.05 -5.15
CA ASN A 74 -0.57 21.88 -4.54
C ASN A 74 -0.62 21.16 -3.19
N ALA A 75 -1.69 21.34 -2.41
CA ALA A 75 -1.91 20.59 -1.17
C ALA A 75 -2.10 19.09 -1.43
N ALA A 76 -2.75 18.72 -2.54
CA ALA A 76 -2.91 17.33 -2.97
C ALA A 76 -1.61 16.70 -3.53
N GLN A 77 -0.59 17.50 -3.81
CA GLN A 77 0.69 17.07 -4.38
C GLN A 77 1.86 17.22 -3.40
N LYS A 78 1.62 17.40 -2.10
CA LYS A 78 2.71 17.47 -1.11
C LYS A 78 3.50 16.14 -1.13
N PRO A 79 4.75 16.14 -1.62
CA PRO A 79 5.49 14.91 -1.90
C PRO A 79 5.83 14.14 -0.62
N GLY A 80 5.97 14.82 0.51
CA GLY A 80 6.29 14.20 1.80
C GLY A 80 5.21 13.25 2.32
N ASP A 81 3.92 13.55 2.10
CA ASP A 81 2.83 12.67 2.53
C ASP A 81 2.70 11.45 1.61
N LEU A 82 3.00 11.61 0.32
CA LEU A 82 2.92 10.50 -0.65
C LEU A 82 4.06 9.51 -0.50
N ASP A 83 5.28 9.98 -0.22
CA ASP A 83 6.43 9.09 -0.04
C ASP A 83 6.36 8.36 1.30
N ALA A 84 5.92 9.04 2.37
CA ALA A 84 5.65 8.39 3.66
C ALA A 84 4.54 7.33 3.54
N LEU A 85 3.45 7.66 2.83
CA LEU A 85 2.34 6.73 2.59
C LEU A 85 2.78 5.54 1.72
N ARG A 86 3.62 5.76 0.69
CA ARG A 86 4.18 4.69 -0.13
C ARG A 86 5.04 3.75 0.69
N GLU A 87 5.85 4.29 1.59
CA GLU A 87 6.72 3.48 2.45
C GLU A 87 5.89 2.67 3.46
N GLU A 88 4.88 3.26 4.08
CA GLU A 88 3.95 2.56 4.97
C GLU A 88 3.26 1.39 4.23
N ILE A 89 2.67 1.67 3.05
CA ILE A 89 2.06 0.64 2.21
C ILE A 89 3.09 -0.45 1.86
N ARG A 90 4.30 -0.07 1.43
CA ARG A 90 5.34 -1.04 1.07
C ARG A 90 5.67 -1.96 2.24
N THR A 91 5.88 -1.41 3.43
CA THR A 91 6.21 -2.22 4.61
C THR A 91 5.09 -3.19 5.01
N GLU A 92 3.82 -2.75 4.98
CA GLU A 92 2.69 -3.61 5.30
C GLU A 92 2.52 -4.75 4.29
N PHE A 93 2.63 -4.44 3.00
CA PHE A 93 2.46 -5.42 1.93
C PHE A 93 3.64 -6.39 1.85
N THR A 94 4.88 -5.93 2.03
CA THR A 94 6.06 -6.79 2.12
C THR A 94 5.89 -7.82 3.24
N GLY A 95 5.48 -7.41 4.43
CA GLY A 95 5.27 -8.35 5.54
C GLY A 95 4.16 -9.37 5.28
N GLN A 96 3.11 -9.00 4.55
CA GLN A 96 2.08 -9.95 4.11
C GLN A 96 2.59 -10.91 3.04
N LEU A 97 3.38 -10.41 2.09
CA LEU A 97 3.97 -11.19 1.01
C LEU A 97 4.93 -12.26 1.55
N VAL A 98 5.84 -11.90 2.45
CA VAL A 98 6.77 -12.85 3.08
C VAL A 98 6.01 -13.96 3.81
N ARG A 99 4.96 -13.62 4.57
CA ARG A 99 4.13 -14.62 5.28
C ARG A 99 3.38 -15.54 4.32
N ALA A 100 2.90 -15.01 3.19
CA ALA A 100 2.25 -15.81 2.16
C ALA A 100 3.25 -16.76 1.48
N GLU A 101 4.45 -16.28 1.16
CA GLU A 101 5.52 -17.08 0.56
C GLU A 101 5.98 -18.20 1.50
N ILE A 102 6.18 -17.91 2.79
CA ILE A 102 6.54 -18.93 3.79
C ILE A 102 5.47 -20.03 3.84
N ARG A 103 4.17 -19.67 3.90
CA ARG A 103 3.08 -20.66 3.89
C ARG A 103 3.05 -21.46 2.59
N ALA A 104 3.28 -20.81 1.45
CA ALA A 104 3.31 -21.47 0.15
C ALA A 104 4.48 -22.45 0.04
N ALA A 105 5.68 -22.02 0.46
CA ALA A 105 6.87 -22.86 0.46
C ALA A 105 6.82 -23.99 1.51
N ALA A 106 6.08 -23.79 2.61
CA ALA A 106 5.84 -24.82 3.62
C ALA A 106 4.75 -25.83 3.20
N ALA A 107 3.89 -25.47 2.24
CA ALA A 107 2.87 -26.38 1.74
C ALA A 107 3.52 -27.63 1.12
N GLY A 108 3.06 -28.81 1.54
CA GLY A 108 3.63 -30.09 1.10
C GLY A 108 4.94 -30.49 1.79
N ARG A 109 5.53 -29.62 2.63
CA ARG A 109 6.73 -29.93 3.44
C ARG A 109 6.41 -30.10 4.91
N LEU A 110 5.50 -29.30 5.44
CA LEU A 110 5.05 -29.37 6.83
C LEU A 110 3.63 -29.93 6.92
N ARG A 111 3.33 -30.58 8.05
CA ARG A 111 1.99 -31.06 8.38
C ARG A 111 0.99 -29.91 8.52
N ASP A 112 1.42 -28.81 9.13
CA ASP A 112 0.69 -27.54 9.16
C ASP A 112 1.60 -26.42 8.62
N PRO A 113 1.29 -25.85 7.43
CA PRO A 113 2.04 -24.74 6.87
C PRO A 113 1.98 -23.46 7.72
N ALA A 114 0.98 -23.29 8.59
CA ALA A 114 0.87 -22.11 9.44
C ALA A 114 1.90 -22.10 10.58
N ASP A 115 2.34 -23.28 11.04
CA ASP A 115 3.35 -23.43 12.11
C ASP A 115 4.69 -22.80 11.73
N ALA A 116 5.01 -22.76 10.43
CA ALA A 116 6.24 -22.13 9.93
C ALA A 116 6.35 -20.66 10.38
N LEU A 117 5.25 -19.92 10.44
CA LEU A 117 5.26 -18.50 10.81
C LEU A 117 5.64 -18.25 12.27
N ALA A 118 5.42 -19.24 13.14
CA ALA A 118 5.77 -19.15 14.56
C ALA A 118 7.20 -19.63 14.84
N LEU A 119 7.80 -20.37 13.91
CA LEU A 119 9.05 -21.10 14.14
C LEU A 119 10.22 -20.63 13.27
N VAL A 120 9.93 -19.81 12.25
CA VAL A 120 10.92 -19.19 11.36
C VAL A 120 11.00 -17.71 11.65
N ASP A 121 12.22 -17.15 11.60
CA ASP A 121 12.45 -15.70 11.70
C ASP A 121 11.98 -15.00 10.42
N VAL A 122 10.72 -14.55 10.41
CA VAL A 122 10.10 -13.85 9.28
C VAL A 122 10.84 -12.55 8.94
N ALA A 123 11.41 -11.84 9.93
CA ALA A 123 12.10 -10.58 9.70
C ALA A 123 13.45 -10.79 8.99
N GLY A 124 14.15 -11.88 9.32
CA GLY A 124 15.40 -12.27 8.66
C GLY A 124 15.24 -12.80 7.23
N LEU A 125 14.00 -12.97 6.75
CA LEU A 125 13.69 -13.47 5.40
C LEU A 125 13.30 -12.37 4.41
N VAL A 126 13.34 -11.12 4.84
CA VAL A 126 13.17 -9.96 3.97
C VAL A 126 14.49 -9.71 3.24
N GLY A 127 14.47 -9.83 1.91
CA GLY A 127 15.59 -9.56 1.03
C GLY A 127 15.86 -8.07 0.82
N GLU A 128 16.88 -7.79 0.00
CA GLU A 128 17.26 -6.42 -0.34
C GLU A 128 16.11 -5.67 -1.02
N GLY A 129 15.80 -4.47 -0.56
CA GLY A 129 14.69 -3.66 -1.12
C GLY A 129 13.29 -4.08 -0.66
N GLY A 130 13.16 -4.98 0.31
CA GLY A 130 11.85 -5.39 0.85
C GLY A 130 11.16 -6.46 0.02
N ASP A 131 11.90 -7.20 -0.80
CA ASP A 131 11.41 -8.40 -1.48
C ASP A 131 11.60 -9.64 -0.59
N VAL A 132 11.07 -10.80 -1.00
CA VAL A 132 11.22 -12.05 -0.24
C VAL A 132 12.49 -12.79 -0.69
N ASP A 133 13.34 -13.18 0.25
CA ASP A 133 14.48 -14.06 -0.04
C ASP A 133 14.02 -15.53 -0.07
N THR A 134 13.65 -16.01 -1.26
CA THR A 134 13.14 -17.36 -1.48
C THR A 134 14.17 -18.45 -1.13
N ALA A 135 15.47 -18.17 -1.31
CA ALA A 135 16.53 -19.09 -0.97
C ALA A 135 16.67 -19.22 0.55
N ALA A 136 16.63 -18.10 1.26
CA ALA A 136 16.63 -18.09 2.72
C ALA A 136 15.37 -18.76 3.29
N VAL A 137 14.19 -18.52 2.70
CA VAL A 137 12.93 -19.19 3.11
C VAL A 137 13.08 -20.71 2.97
N THR A 138 13.60 -21.18 1.83
CA THR A 138 13.79 -22.61 1.58
C THR A 138 14.75 -23.23 2.59
N ALA A 139 15.89 -22.57 2.84
CA ALA A 139 16.90 -23.03 3.78
C ALA A 139 16.37 -23.04 5.23
N ALA A 140 15.60 -22.03 5.64
CA ALA A 140 14.98 -21.97 6.95
C ALA A 140 13.96 -23.09 7.15
N LEU A 141 13.15 -23.40 6.13
CA LEU A 141 12.21 -24.52 6.18
C LEU A 141 12.92 -25.88 6.21
N ASP A 142 14.02 -26.05 5.46
CA ASP A 142 14.85 -27.26 5.55
C ASP A 142 15.45 -27.45 6.95
N GLN A 143 15.94 -26.37 7.54
CA GLN A 143 16.49 -26.40 8.87
C GLN A 143 15.41 -26.69 9.92
N LEU A 144 14.22 -26.09 9.76
CA LEU A 144 13.06 -26.36 10.61
C LEU A 144 12.68 -27.84 10.61
N VAL A 145 12.63 -28.47 9.42
CA VAL A 145 12.32 -29.90 9.30
C VAL A 145 13.40 -30.76 9.94
N LYS A 146 14.68 -30.40 9.82
CA LYS A 146 15.79 -31.12 10.46
C LYS A 146 15.73 -31.03 11.99
N ASP A 147 15.45 -29.84 12.52
CA ASP A 147 15.44 -29.58 13.97
C ASP A 147 14.16 -30.10 14.63
N LYS A 148 13.04 -30.08 13.89
CA LYS A 148 11.71 -30.48 14.36
C LYS A 148 11.08 -31.48 13.38
N PRO A 149 11.60 -32.72 13.30
CA PRO A 149 11.15 -33.71 12.32
C PRO A 149 9.68 -34.10 12.46
N TYR A 150 9.10 -33.95 13.65
CA TYR A 150 7.68 -34.20 13.91
C TYR A 150 6.74 -33.21 13.19
N LEU A 151 7.25 -32.08 12.71
CA LEU A 151 6.50 -31.10 11.92
C LEU A 151 6.48 -31.43 10.44
N ALA A 152 7.43 -32.25 9.97
CA ALA A 152 7.46 -32.65 8.58
C ALA A 152 6.13 -33.29 8.22
N LEU A 153 5.60 -32.92 7.05
CA LEU A 153 4.59 -33.76 6.42
C LEU A 153 5.29 -35.10 6.25
N ALA A 154 4.77 -36.14 6.90
CA ALA A 154 5.26 -37.49 6.67
C ALA A 154 5.15 -37.69 5.16
N ALA A 155 6.28 -37.65 4.44
CA ALA A 155 6.33 -38.14 3.08
C ALA A 155 5.71 -39.51 3.21
N ASP A 156 4.56 -39.74 2.56
CA ASP A 156 3.80 -40.98 2.66
C ASP A 156 4.81 -42.11 2.71
N THR A 157 5.10 -42.57 3.92
CA THR A 157 5.80 -43.82 4.08
C THR A 157 4.69 -44.78 3.76
N ALA A 158 4.47 -45.01 2.47
CA ALA A 158 3.97 -46.26 1.95
C ALA A 158 4.81 -47.45 2.45
N SER A 159 5.90 -47.19 3.20
CA SER A 159 6.68 -48.15 3.98
C SER A 159 6.45 -48.13 5.50
N THR A 160 5.44 -47.45 6.04
CA THR A 160 5.03 -47.64 7.45
C THR A 160 3.52 -47.72 7.57
N SER A 161 2.90 -48.63 6.80
CA SER A 161 1.77 -49.32 7.38
C SER A 161 2.23 -49.85 8.75
N PRO A 162 1.52 -49.61 9.86
CA PRO A 162 1.81 -50.37 11.07
C PRO A 162 1.82 -51.83 10.65
N ALA A 163 2.88 -52.56 10.99
CA ALA A 163 2.98 -53.97 10.65
C ALA A 163 1.61 -54.60 10.92
N PRO A 164 0.95 -55.22 9.92
CA PRO A 164 -0.36 -55.80 10.14
C PRO A 164 -0.21 -56.68 11.36
N TRP A 165 -1.05 -56.43 12.38
CA TRP A 165 -1.03 -57.18 13.63
C TRP A 165 -0.91 -58.65 13.24
N GLY A 166 0.26 -59.25 13.50
CA GLY A 166 0.63 -60.54 12.94
C GLY A 166 -0.52 -61.50 13.17
N ASP A 167 -0.95 -62.18 12.10
CA ASP A 167 -2.10 -63.09 12.05
C ASP A 167 -2.37 -63.80 13.39
N VAL A 168 -3.20 -63.18 14.23
CA VAL A 168 -3.69 -63.78 15.47
C VAL A 168 -5.01 -64.46 15.15
N GLY A 169 -4.91 -65.66 14.56
CA GLY A 169 -5.99 -66.64 14.65
C GLY A 169 -6.63 -67.08 13.33
N SER A 170 -6.00 -66.85 12.18
CA SER A 170 -6.48 -67.43 10.92
C SER A 170 -5.34 -68.05 10.12
N GLY A 171 -4.84 -69.19 10.62
CA GLY A 171 -3.85 -69.99 9.89
C GLY A 171 -4.21 -70.14 8.41
N GLN A 172 -3.18 -70.15 7.56
CA GLN A 172 -3.28 -70.25 6.10
C GLN A 172 -4.30 -71.32 5.69
N ARG A 173 -5.52 -70.89 5.39
CA ARG A 173 -6.43 -71.66 4.56
C ARG A 173 -5.97 -71.38 3.14
N GLU A 174 -5.33 -72.37 2.54
CA GLU A 174 -5.13 -72.40 1.09
C GLU A 174 -6.47 -72.02 0.46
N SER A 175 -6.44 -70.99 -0.38
CA SER A 175 -7.60 -70.60 -1.18
C SER A 175 -7.89 -71.75 -2.13
N THR A 176 -8.67 -72.72 -1.68
CA THR A 176 -9.27 -73.72 -2.56
C THR A 176 -10.12 -72.93 -3.54
N GLU A 177 -9.70 -72.92 -4.81
CA GLU A 177 -10.48 -72.44 -5.93
C GLU A 177 -11.95 -72.86 -5.74
N ALA A 178 -12.87 -71.96 -6.07
CA ALA A 178 -14.32 -72.12 -5.98
C ALA A 178 -14.88 -73.18 -6.96
N LYS A 179 -14.26 -74.36 -7.03
CA LYS A 179 -14.67 -75.51 -7.83
C LYS A 179 -15.23 -76.67 -7.00
N ASP A 180 -14.97 -76.71 -5.70
CA ASP A 180 -15.43 -77.78 -4.80
C ASP A 180 -16.39 -77.29 -3.70
N GLU A 181 -17.09 -76.17 -3.92
CA GLU A 181 -18.23 -75.87 -3.04
C GLU A 181 -19.41 -76.79 -3.40
N PRO A 182 -19.90 -77.61 -2.45
CA PRO A 182 -21.07 -78.43 -2.69
C PRO A 182 -22.27 -77.54 -3.05
N ALA A 183 -22.88 -77.83 -4.20
CA ALA A 183 -23.89 -76.99 -4.84
C ALA A 183 -25.13 -76.74 -3.96
N THR A 184 -25.37 -77.59 -2.96
CA THR A 184 -26.51 -77.45 -2.05
C THR A 184 -26.10 -77.45 -0.57
N PRO A 185 -26.89 -76.80 0.30
CA PRO A 185 -26.71 -76.91 1.75
C PRO A 185 -26.79 -78.35 2.28
N PHE A 186 -27.52 -79.24 1.62
CA PHE A 186 -27.62 -80.65 2.00
C PHE A 186 -26.32 -81.42 1.72
N ASP A 187 -25.64 -81.11 0.63
CA ASP A 187 -24.35 -81.73 0.28
C ASP A 187 -23.24 -81.34 1.27
N ARG A 188 -23.28 -80.10 1.80
CA ARG A 188 -22.41 -79.69 2.93
C ARG A 188 -22.63 -80.57 4.16
N LEU A 189 -23.88 -80.81 4.51
CA LEU A 189 -24.25 -81.60 5.68
C LEU A 189 -23.81 -83.06 5.53
N ARG A 190 -23.99 -83.64 4.33
CA ARG A 190 -23.55 -85.00 4.03
C ARG A 190 -22.03 -85.15 4.10
N ASN A 191 -21.26 -84.20 3.57
CA ASN A 191 -19.80 -84.26 3.63
C ASN A 191 -19.26 -84.10 5.05
N ALA A 192 -19.89 -83.24 5.86
CA ALA A 192 -19.46 -83.01 7.25
C ALA A 192 -19.75 -84.19 8.18
N TYR A 193 -20.84 -84.95 7.92
CA TYR A 193 -21.30 -86.01 8.83
C TYR A 193 -21.24 -87.43 8.23
N GLY A 194 -20.89 -87.58 6.95
CA GLY A 194 -20.85 -88.87 6.25
C GLY A 194 -19.56 -89.69 6.45
N ALA A 195 -18.52 -89.11 7.08
CA ALA A 195 -17.24 -89.77 7.30
C ALA A 195 -17.16 -90.55 8.63
N ALA A 196 -18.30 -90.97 9.18
CA ALA A 196 -18.38 -91.87 10.34
C ALA A 196 -19.15 -93.14 9.95
N GLY A 197 -18.43 -94.10 9.36
CA GLY A 197 -18.92 -95.41 8.97
C GLY A 197 -17.78 -96.28 8.45
#